data_AF-A0A315DTU1-F1
#
_entry.id   AF-A0A315DTU1-F1
#
_cell.length_a   1.000
_cell.length_b   1.000
_cell.length_c   1.000
_cell.angle_alpha   90.00
_cell.angle_beta   90.00
_cell.angle_gamma   90.00
#
_symmetry.space_group_name_H-M   'P 1'
#
loop_
_entity.id
_entity.type
_entity.pdbx_description
1 polymer ?
#
loop_
_entity_poly.entity_id
_entity_poly.type
_entity_poly.pdbx_seq_one_letter_code
_entity_poly.pdbx_strand_id
1 'polypeptide(L)' 'MNQIKVVGSLGVLIQAKKAGLIDQVKPRLDQIAQSQIFMAPALVSAVLAMAGEQ' A
#
# COMPACT_ATOMS: atom_id res chain seq x y z
N MET A 1 -5.14 -17.54 -7.67
CA MET A 1 -5.36 -16.10 -7.40
C MET A 1 -5.69 -15.96 -5.92
N ASN A 2 -4.74 -15.51 -5.08
CA ASN A 2 -4.93 -15.54 -3.63
C ASN A 2 -5.92 -14.44 -3.22
N GLN A 3 -7.11 -14.84 -2.76
CA GLN A 3 -8.17 -13.97 -2.26
C GLN A 3 -7.83 -13.40 -0.87
N ILE A 4 -6.62 -12.86 -0.71
CA ILE A 4 -6.24 -12.21 0.54
C ILE A 4 -7.05 -10.92 0.61
N LYS A 5 -8.08 -10.89 1.47
CA LYS A 5 -8.65 -9.63 1.96
C LYS A 5 -7.50 -8.91 2.66
N VAL A 6 -6.89 -7.92 2.00
CA VAL A 6 -5.75 -7.18 2.53
C VAL A 6 -6.22 -6.38 3.74
N VAL A 7 -6.04 -6.95 4.92
CA VAL A 7 -6.32 -6.31 6.21
C VAL A 7 -4.96 -5.94 6.82
N GLY A 8 -4.65 -4.65 6.94
CA GLY A 8 -3.37 -4.14 7.44
C GLY A 8 -3.07 -2.70 7.01
N SER A 9 -1.94 -2.13 7.44
CA SER A 9 -1.57 -0.72 7.20
C SER A 9 -1.59 -0.32 5.72
N LEU A 10 -1.24 -1.24 4.81
CA LEU A 10 -1.28 -1.03 3.36
C LEU A 10 -2.72 -0.86 2.83
N GLY A 11 -3.67 -1.62 3.36
CA GLY A 11 -5.09 -1.47 3.01
C GLY A 11 -5.66 -0.14 3.48
N VAL A 12 -5.21 0.35 4.65
CA VAL A 12 -5.56 1.69 5.16
C VAL A 12 -5.02 2.78 4.25
N LEU A 13 -3.79 2.66 3.74
CA LEU A 13 -3.22 3.63 2.80
C LEU A 13 -4.02 3.71 1.49
N ILE A 14 -4.41 2.57 0.93
CA ILE A 14 -5.25 2.54 -0.28
C ILE A 14 -6.59 3.23 -0.02
N GLN A 15 -7.25 2.92 1.11
CA GLN A 15 -8.53 3.54 1.46
C GLN A 15 -8.40 5.05 1.73
N ALA A 16 -7.31 5.48 2.37
CA ALA A 16 -7.02 6.88 2.60
C ALA A 16 -6.86 7.66 1.28
N LYS A 17 -6.18 7.07 0.28
CA LYS A 17 -6.07 7.68 -1.05
C LYS A 17 -7.42 7.78 -1.74
N LYS A 18 -8.21 6.70 -1.72
CA LYS A 18 -9.57 6.68 -2.30
C LYS A 18 -10.51 7.68 -1.62
N ALA A 19 -10.32 7.92 -0.33
CA ALA A 19 -11.06 8.92 0.43
C ALA A 19 -10.53 10.36 0.24
N GLY A 20 -9.47 10.56 -0.54
CA GLY A 20 -8.85 11.88 -0.76
C GLY A 20 -8.11 12.44 0.45
N LEU A 21 -7.80 11.61 1.46
CA LEU A 21 -7.07 12.02 2.66
C LEU A 21 -5.56 12.14 2.39
N ILE A 22 -5.07 11.46 1.37
CA ILE A 22 -3.68 11.47 0.94
C ILE A 22 -3.60 11.48 -0.59
N ASP A 23 -2.65 12.23 -1.14
CA ASP A 23 -2.46 12.31 -2.60
C ASP A 23 -1.71 11.10 -3.16
N GLN A 24 -0.75 10.59 -2.37
CA GLN A 24 0.15 9.51 -2.79
C GLN A 24 0.36 8.46 -1.70
N VAL A 25 0.38 7.20 -2.12
CA VAL A 25 0.62 6.03 -1.29
C VAL A 25 2.12 5.75 -1.16
N LYS A 26 2.88 5.86 -2.25
CA LYS A 26 4.32 5.57 -2.32
C LYS A 26 5.18 6.12 -1.17
N PRO A 27 5.17 7.43 -0.85
CA PRO A 27 6.02 7.97 0.22
C PRO A 27 5.70 7.38 1.61
N ARG A 28 4.44 7.03 1.86
CA ARG A 28 4.03 6.40 3.12
C ARG A 28 4.37 4.91 3.15
N LEU A 29 4.31 4.26 1.99
CA LEU A 29 4.72 2.89 1.81
C LEU A 29 6.23 2.74 2.03
N ASP A 30 7.03 3.69 1.53
CA ASP A 30 8.47 3.77 1.75
C ASP A 30 8.80 3.96 3.25
N GLN A 31 8.02 4.77 3.98
CA GLN A 31 8.18 4.91 5.44
C GLN A 31 7.92 3.59 6.19
N ILE A 32 6.93 2.81 5.75
CA ILE A 32 6.66 1.48 6.33
C ILE A 32 7.78 0.51 5.95
N ALA A 33 8.32 0.59 4.73
CA ALA A 33 9.42 -0.25 4.28
C ALA A 33 10.74 0.03 5.04
N GLN A 34 10.90 1.25 5.56
CA GLN A 34 12.02 1.61 6.43
C GLN A 34 11.84 1.11 7.89
N SER A 35 10.67 0.58 8.24
CA SER A 35 10.44 -0.08 9.53
C SER A 35 10.89 -1.54 9.50
N GLN A 36 10.85 -2.24 10.63
CA GLN A 36 11.17 -3.68 10.72
C GLN A 36 10.13 -4.60 10.04
N ILE A 37 9.16 -4.04 9.30
CA ILE A 37 8.12 -4.79 8.61
C ILE A 37 8.62 -5.17 7.23
N PHE A 38 8.84 -6.47 7.02
CA PHE A 38 9.13 -6.99 5.69
C PHE A 38 7.88 -6.98 4.82
N MET A 39 7.97 -6.36 3.65
CA MET A 39 6.94 -6.40 2.61
C MET A 39 7.54 -7.00 1.35
N ALA A 40 6.90 -8.05 0.84
CA ALA A 40 7.33 -8.65 -0.41
C ALA A 40 7.24 -7.61 -1.56
N PRO A 41 8.22 -7.52 -2.47
CA PRO A 41 8.19 -6.58 -3.59
C PRO A 41 6.90 -6.67 -4.42
N ALA A 42 6.40 -7.90 -4.63
CA ALA A 42 5.14 -8.13 -5.34
C ALA A 42 3.92 -7.52 -4.63
N LEU A 43 3.93 -7.46 -3.29
CA LEU A 43 2.86 -6.82 -2.51
C LEU A 43 2.95 -5.29 -2.66
N VAL A 44 4.15 -4.73 -2.61
CA VAL A 44 4.35 -3.28 -2.82
C VAL A 44 3.87 -2.87 -4.21
N SER A 45 4.27 -3.60 -5.25
CA SER A 45 3.81 -3.35 -6.62
C SER A 45 2.29 -3.48 -6.77
N ALA A 46 1.67 -4.47 -6.11
CA ALA A 46 0.22 -4.62 -6.13
C ALA A 46 -0.49 -3.43 -5.47
N VAL A 47 0.01 -2.97 -4.32
CA VAL A 47 -0.56 -1.82 -3.60
C VAL A 47 -0.44 -0.53 -4.42
N LEU A 48 0.73 -0.29 -5.02
CA LEU A 48 0.97 0.85 -5.89
C LEU A 48 0.04 0.82 -7.10
N ALA A 49 -0.08 -0.33 -7.78
CA ALA A 49 -1.02 -0.49 -8.90
C ALA A 49 -2.48 -0.26 -8.48
N MET A 50 -2.90 -0.75 -7.32
CA MET A 50 -4.25 -0.49 -6.77
C MET A 50 -4.48 0.98 -6.39
N ALA A 51 -3.41 1.72 -6.11
CA ALA A 51 -3.43 3.16 -5.86
C ALA A 51 -3.33 3.99 -7.14
N GLY A 52 -3.12 3.37 -8.32
CA GLY A 52 -2.89 4.09 -9.58
C GLY A 52 -1.52 4.76 -9.66
N GLU A 53 -0.55 4.29 -8.88
CA GLU A 53 0.85 4.71 -8.91
C GLU A 53 1.64 3.53 -9.48
N GLN A 54 2.23 3.63 -10.67
CA GLN A 54 3.09 2.57 -11.24
C GLN A 54 4.49 3.09 -11.48
#